data_AF-B7VCV7-F1
#
_entry.id   AF-B7VCV7-F1
#
_cell.length_a   1.000
_cell.length_b   1.000
_cell.length_c   1.000
_cell.angle_alpha   90.00
_cell.angle_beta   90.00
_cell.angle_gamma   90.00
#
_symmetry.space_group_name_H-M   'P 1'
#
loop_
_entity.id
_entity.type
_entity.pdbx_description
1 polymer ?
#
loop_
_entity_poly.entity_id
_entity_poly.type
_entity_poly.pdbx_seq_one_letter_code
_entity_poly.pdbx_strand_id
1 'polypeptide(L)'
;MNFRSEYVASIRGQGYVFARQILPGHFDFPENPALSGIPIKPHLSQPRALLADGSPDLNVFTFHLAMHSDTAKLSVGQVVELSGERA
;
A
#
# COMPACT_ATOMS: atom_id res chain seq x y z
N MET A 1 -2.70 -9.47 5.45
CA MET A 1 -2.47 -8.37 6.44
C MET A 1 -3.27 -7.14 6.02
N ASN A 2 -3.93 -6.42 6.94
CA ASN A 2 -4.90 -5.38 6.55
C ASN A 2 -4.36 -3.95 6.69
N PHE A 3 -4.65 -3.14 5.67
CA PHE A 3 -4.31 -1.74 5.57
C PHE A 3 -5.53 -0.90 5.26
N ARG A 4 -5.55 0.36 5.69
CA ARG A 4 -6.56 1.35 5.31
C ARG A 4 -5.93 2.34 4.34
N SER A 5 -6.47 2.44 3.13
CA SER A 5 -6.03 3.39 2.11
C SER A 5 -6.26 4.83 2.59
N GLU A 6 -5.20 5.63 2.65
CA GLU A 6 -5.25 7.06 3.00
C GLU A 6 -5.16 7.93 1.75
N TYR A 7 -4.51 7.45 0.70
CA TYR A 7 -4.42 8.14 -0.58
C TYR A 7 -4.28 7.16 -1.74
N VAL A 8 -4.94 7.45 -2.86
CA VAL A 8 -4.88 6.68 -4.11
C VAL A 8 -4.65 7.66 -5.25
N ALA A 9 -3.66 7.42 -6.11
CA ALA A 9 -3.39 8.30 -7.24
C ALA A 9 -2.73 7.58 -8.42
N SER A 10 -2.95 8.13 -9.60
CA SER A 10 -2.16 7.85 -10.80
C SER A 10 -1.27 9.05 -11.09
N ILE A 11 0.05 8.88 -10.96
CA ILE A 11 1.04 9.95 -11.17
C ILE A 11 2.00 9.50 -12.26
N ARG A 12 2.12 10.29 -13.34
CA ARG A 12 3.00 9.98 -14.49
C ARG A 12 2.80 8.56 -15.04
N GLY A 13 1.55 8.10 -15.11
CA GLY A 13 1.20 6.76 -15.61
C GLY A 13 1.53 5.61 -14.64
N GLN A 14 1.80 5.89 -13.36
CA GLN A 14 2.01 4.87 -12.33
C GLN A 14 0.92 4.98 -11.25
N GLY A 15 0.39 3.84 -10.81
CA GLY A 15 -0.61 3.78 -9.74
C GLY A 15 0.05 3.64 -8.37
N TYR A 16 -0.41 4.44 -7.40
CA TYR A 16 0.09 4.47 -6.04
C TYR A 16 -1.05 4.36 -5.04
N VAL A 17 -0.80 3.62 -3.96
CA VAL A 17 -1.66 3.54 -2.79
C VAL A 17 -0.82 3.79 -1.55
N PHE A 18 -1.19 4.80 -0.78
CA PHE A 18 -0.64 5.06 0.53
C PHE A 18 -1.63 4.48 1.52
N ALA A 19 -1.21 3.54 2.35
CA ALA A 19 -2.13 2.89 3.27
C ALA A 19 -1.49 2.67 4.63
N ARG A 20 -2.29 2.90 5.67
CA ARG A 20 -1.90 2.69 7.07
C ARG A 20 -2.22 1.28 7.50
N GLN A 21 -1.26 0.60 8.11
CA GLN A 21 -1.49 -0.71 8.73
C GLN A 21 -2.49 -0.57 9.89
N ILE A 22 -3.56 -1.39 9.88
CA ILE A 22 -4.65 -1.29 10.88
C ILE A 22 -4.22 -1.89 12.23
N LEU A 23 -3.49 -3.01 12.19
CA LEU A 23 -2.94 -3.66 13.37
C LEU A 23 -1.42 -3.79 13.18
N PRO A 24 -0.61 -2.97 13.90
CA PRO A 24 0.83 -3.07 13.82
C PRO A 24 1.30 -4.45 14.29
N GLY A 25 2.31 -4.99 13.63
CA GLY A 25 2.82 -6.35 13.84
C GLY A 25 3.94 -6.68 12.87
N HIS A 26 4.44 -7.92 12.90
CA HIS A 26 5.49 -8.38 11.99
C HIS A 26 5.02 -8.22 10.54
N PHE A 27 5.77 -7.44 9.76
CA PHE A 27 5.47 -7.16 8.36
C PHE A 27 6.41 -7.98 7.47
N ASP A 28 5.85 -9.01 6.83
CA ASP A 28 6.51 -9.77 5.77
C ASP A 28 5.90 -9.40 4.43
N PHE A 29 6.76 -9.09 3.46
CA PHE A 29 6.32 -8.75 2.11
C PHE A 29 6.31 -10.02 1.24
N PRO A 30 5.15 -10.48 0.75
CA PRO A 30 5.03 -11.78 0.09
C PRO A 30 5.56 -11.76 -1.35
N GLU A 31 5.79 -12.95 -1.90
CA GLU A 31 5.99 -13.12 -3.34
C GLU A 31 4.67 -12.93 -4.08
N ASN A 32 4.76 -12.46 -5.34
CA ASN A 32 3.58 -12.13 -6.17
C ASN A 32 2.52 -11.30 -5.41
N PRO A 33 2.91 -10.16 -4.81
CA PRO A 33 2.05 -9.45 -3.87
C PRO A 33 0.84 -8.80 -4.54
N ALA A 34 -0.27 -8.75 -3.80
CA ALA A 34 -1.51 -8.10 -4.20
C ALA A 34 -2.22 -7.40 -3.04
N LEU A 35 -2.95 -6.31 -3.33
CA LEU A 35 -3.85 -5.62 -2.42
C LEU A 35 -5.31 -5.95 -2.76
N SER A 36 -5.96 -6.77 -1.94
CA SER A 36 -7.33 -7.27 -2.17
C SER A 36 -7.49 -7.86 -3.59
N GLY A 37 -6.52 -8.65 -4.03
CA GLY A 37 -6.46 -9.25 -5.36
C GLY A 37 -5.96 -8.33 -6.49
N ILE A 38 -5.62 -7.07 -6.21
CA ILE A 38 -5.02 -6.15 -7.18
C ILE A 38 -3.50 -6.32 -7.18
N PRO A 39 -2.86 -6.75 -8.28
CA PRO A 39 -1.42 -6.95 -8.31
C PRO A 39 -0.64 -5.67 -8.02
N ILE A 40 0.39 -5.78 -7.18
CA ILE A 40 1.33 -4.71 -6.90
C ILE A 40 2.75 -5.12 -7.29
N LYS A 41 3.64 -4.14 -7.46
CA LYS A 41 5.05 -4.43 -7.75
C LYS A 41 5.70 -5.13 -6.55
N PRO A 42 6.70 -6.01 -6.78
CA PRO A 42 7.36 -6.77 -5.72
C PRO A 42 8.39 -5.93 -4.95
N HIS A 43 8.03 -4.70 -4.58
CA HIS A 43 8.82 -3.84 -3.70
C HIS A 43 7.95 -2.78 -3.05
N LEU A 44 8.45 -2.24 -1.95
CA LEU A 44 7.87 -1.11 -1.23
C LEU A 44 8.78 0.08 -1.37
N SER A 45 8.18 1.27 -1.37
CA SER A 45 8.92 2.52 -1.19
C SER A 45 8.59 3.11 0.18
N GLN A 46 9.57 3.82 0.76
CA GLN A 46 9.47 4.36 2.11
C GLN A 46 8.24 5.26 2.29
N PRO A 47 7.63 5.30 3.50
CA PRO A 47 6.58 6.23 3.82
C PRO A 47 7.01 7.66 3.55
N ARG A 48 6.12 8.45 2.94
CA ARG A 48 6.26 9.92 2.87
C ARG A 48 5.42 10.66 3.91
N ALA A 49 4.77 9.93 4.80
CA ALA A 49 3.98 10.50 5.88
C ALA A 49 4.86 10.85 7.08
N LEU A 50 4.63 12.01 7.68
CA LEU A 50 5.25 12.45 8.92
C LEU A 50 4.20 12.51 10.02
N LEU A 51 4.61 12.17 11.24
CA LEU A 51 3.84 12.46 12.44
C LEU A 51 3.88 13.98 12.74
N ALA A 52 3.07 14.42 13.71
CA ALA A 52 3.00 15.83 14.10
C ALA A 52 4.33 16.42 14.60
N ASP A 53 5.23 15.56 15.10
CA ASP A 53 6.57 15.92 15.54
C ASP A 53 7.62 15.95 14.39
N GLY A 54 7.19 15.67 13.15
CA GLY A 54 8.07 15.63 11.97
C GLY A 54 8.84 14.32 11.80
N SER A 55 8.65 13.34 12.67
CA SER A 55 9.26 12.01 12.53
C SER A 55 8.52 11.16 11.49
N PRO A 56 9.17 10.18 10.84
CA PRO A 56 8.52 9.29 9.87
C PRO A 56 7.40 8.46 10.51
N ASP A 57 6.23 8.41 9.86
CA ASP A 57 5.17 7.49 10.26
C ASP A 57 5.42 6.08 9.69
N LEU A 58 5.99 5.22 10.53
CA LEU A 58 6.37 3.85 10.17
C LEU A 58 5.17 2.90 9.96
N ASN A 59 3.94 3.36 10.21
CA ASN A 59 2.74 2.57 9.98
C ASN A 59 2.12 2.81 8.61
N VAL A 60 2.65 3.75 7.82
CA VAL A 60 2.17 4.06 6.47
C VAL A 60 3.09 3.43 5.44
N PHE A 61 2.52 2.74 4.47
CA PHE A 61 3.25 2.08 3.40
C PHE A 61 2.83 2.63 2.05
N THR A 62 3.77 2.71 1.13
CA THR A 62 3.50 3.07 -0.27
C THR A 62 3.57 1.81 -1.13
N PHE A 63 2.42 1.44 -1.70
CA PHE A 63 2.30 0.33 -2.64
C PHE A 63 2.22 0.86 -4.06
N HIS A 64 3.00 0.25 -4.96
CA HIS A 64 2.97 0.56 -6.38
C HIS A 64 2.10 -0.46 -7.08
N LEU A 65 1.00 -0.03 -7.69
CA LEU A 65 0.16 -0.91 -8.48
C LEU A 65 0.93 -1.39 -9.72
N ALA A 66 0.69 -2.64 -10.13
CA ALA A 66 1.27 -3.18 -11.36
C ALA A 66 0.76 -2.41 -12.59
N MET A 67 -0.53 -2.07 -12.59
CA MET A 67 -1.17 -1.24 -13.62
C MET A 67 -1.76 0.02 -13.00
N HIS A 68 -1.53 1.18 -13.62
CA HIS A 68 -2.08 2.44 -13.09
C HIS A 68 -3.61 2.52 -13.20
N SER A 69 -4.21 1.80 -14.16
CA SER A 69 -5.66 1.73 -14.34
C SER A 69 -6.37 1.08 -13.15
N ASP A 70 -5.69 0.25 -12.37
CA ASP A 70 -6.24 -0.38 -11.17
C ASP A 70 -6.52 0.61 -10.03
N THR A 71 -6.02 1.85 -10.11
CA THR A 71 -6.40 2.92 -9.17
C THR A 71 -7.92 3.14 -9.14
N ALA A 72 -8.63 2.90 -10.23
CA ALA A 72 -10.09 3.02 -10.31
C ALA A 72 -10.85 1.96 -9.49
N LYS A 73 -10.18 0.88 -9.07
CA LYS A 73 -10.76 -0.19 -8.24
C LYS A 73 -10.64 0.08 -6.75
N LEU A 74 -10.00 1.18 -6.37
CA LEU A 74 -9.65 1.52 -5.00
C LEU A 74 -10.27 2.85 -4.58
N SER A 75 -10.53 2.99 -3.29
CA SER A 75 -11.06 4.22 -2.70
C SER A 75 -10.31 4.60 -1.43
N VAL A 76 -10.21 5.91 -1.16
CA VAL A 76 -9.72 6.41 0.13
C VAL A 76 -10.65 5.94 1.25
N GLY A 77 -10.09 5.49 2.36
CA GLY A 77 -10.80 4.90 3.49
C GLY A 77 -11.06 3.39 3.36
N GLN A 78 -10.88 2.80 2.18
CA GLN A 78 -11.07 1.37 1.96
C GLN A 78 -10.06 0.55 2.77
N VAL A 79 -10.54 -0.54 3.39
CA VAL A 79 -9.68 -1.57 3.96
C VAL A 79 -9.27 -2.55 2.87
N VAL A 80 -7.97 -2.73 2.69
CA VAL A 80 -7.36 -3.64 1.72
C VAL A 80 -6.50 -4.68 2.41
N GLU A 81 -6.51 -5.90 1.88
CA GLU A 81 -5.68 -7.00 2.38
C GLU A 81 -4.44 -7.15 1.51
N LEU A 82 -3.25 -7.05 2.10
CA LEU A 82 -2.03 -7.54 1.48
C LEU A 82 -2.00 -9.07 1.55
N SER A 83 -1.96 -9.68 0.37
CA SER A 83 -1.90 -11.12 0.12
C SER A 83 -0.79 -11.46 -0.89
N GLY A 84 -0.41 -12.72 -0.98
CA GLY A 84 0.54 -13.23 -1.98
C GLY A 84 0.92 -14.68 -1.68
N GLU A 85 1.83 -15.23 -2.47
CA GLU A 85 2.43 -16.53 -2.18
C GLU A 85 3.48 -16.35 -1.07
N ARG A 86 3.54 -17.32 -0.15
CA ARG A 86 4.58 -17.31 0.89
C ARG A 86 5.89 -17.73 0.23
N ALA A 87 6.93 -16.91 0.37
CA ALA A 87 8.31 -17.27 0.07
C ALA A 87 8.76 -18.48 0.92
#